data_AF-A0A2H9LM31-F1
#
_entry.id   AF-A0A2H9LM31-F1
#
_cell.length_a   1.000
_cell.length_b   1.000
_cell.length_c   1.000
_cell.angle_alpha   90.00
_cell.angle_beta   90.00
_cell.angle_gamma   90.00
#
_symmetry.space_group_name_H-M   'P 1'
#
loop_
_entity.id
_entity.type
_entity.pdbx_description
1 polymer ?
#
loop_
_entity_poly.entity_id
_entity_poly.type
_entity_poly.pdbx_seq_one_letter_code
_entity_poly.pdbx_strand_id
1 'polypeptide(L)'
;MLPEAVGLISPPVTTFYFVILGIMVFFSIETFLYWRHCHEEECEVHAFAYVSLIGDTVHNFIDGMIIAATFVAGFELGFVTTLAVIFHEIPQEIGDFGVLIYGGFTRVKALTYNFIIAPTAILG
;
A
#
# COMPACT_ATOMS: atom_id res chain seq x y z
N MET A 1 -1.74 -3.11 14.29
CA MET A 1 -3.03 -2.80 13.62
C MET A 1 -4.10 -3.84 13.94
N LEU A 2 -3.91 -5.12 13.59
CA LEU A 2 -4.95 -6.15 13.80
C LEU A 2 -5.27 -6.45 15.29
N PRO A 3 -4.30 -6.63 16.20
CA PRO A 3 -4.58 -6.88 17.62
C PRO A 3 -5.35 -5.73 18.28
N GLU A 4 -4.99 -4.49 17.93
CA GLU A 4 -5.65 -3.29 18.45
C GLU A 4 -7.08 -3.16 17.92
N ALA A 5 -7.30 -3.42 16.62
CA ALA A 5 -8.63 -3.37 16.01
C ALA A 5 -9.62 -4.38 16.63
N VAL A 6 -9.13 -5.56 17.02
CA VAL A 6 -9.92 -6.57 17.74
C VAL A 6 -10.37 -6.08 19.12
N GLY A 7 -9.57 -5.25 19.79
CA GLY A 7 -9.93 -4.63 21.07
C GLY A 7 -10.93 -3.47 20.97
N LEU A 8 -11.00 -2.82 19.81
CA LEU A 8 -11.83 -1.63 19.57
C LEU A 8 -13.24 -1.96 19.03
N ILE A 9 -13.38 -3.03 18.25
CA ILE A 9 -14.65 -3.39 17.59
C ILE A 9 -15.31 -4.56 18.31
N SER A 10 -16.55 -4.34 18.79
CA SER A 10 -17.38 -5.37 19.42
C SER A 10 -18.63 -5.67 18.58
N PRO A 11 -18.91 -6.94 18.22
CA PRO A 11 -18.17 -8.14 18.56
C PRO A 11 -16.87 -8.31 17.74
N PRO A 12 -15.81 -8.93 18.30
CA PRO A 12 -14.52 -9.14 17.63
C PRO A 12 -14.58 -9.82 16.26
N VAL A 13 -15.61 -10.65 16.04
CA VAL A 13 -15.87 -11.34 14.76
C VAL A 13 -16.00 -10.36 13.58
N THR A 14 -16.46 -9.14 13.85
CA THR A 14 -16.65 -8.10 12.84
C THR A 14 -15.33 -7.66 12.21
N THR A 15 -14.25 -7.57 13.00
CA THR A 15 -12.90 -7.26 12.49
C THR A 15 -12.45 -8.31 11.49
N PHE A 16 -12.69 -9.59 11.78
CA PHE A 16 -12.33 -10.68 10.87
C PHE A 16 -13.15 -10.67 9.57
N TYR A 17 -14.43 -10.27 9.61
CA TYR A 17 -15.21 -10.09 8.38
C TYR A 17 -14.65 -8.99 7.49
N PHE A 18 -14.22 -7.85 8.05
CA PHE A 18 -13.58 -6.78 7.28
C PHE A 18 -12.26 -7.24 6.66
N VAL A 19 -11.46 -8.02 7.37
CA VAL A 19 -10.21 -8.59 6.84
C VAL A 19 -10.49 -9.52 5.66
N ILE A 20 -11.45 -10.45 5.80
CA ILE A 20 -11.83 -11.38 4.73
C ILE A 20 -12.36 -10.62 3.51
N LEU A 21 -13.20 -9.60 3.72
CA LEU A 21 -13.70 -8.76 2.66
C LEU A 21 -12.57 -8.05 1.92
N GLY A 22 -11.60 -7.49 2.66
CA GLY A 22 -10.41 -6.87 2.07
C GLY A 22 -9.62 -7.83 1.19
N ILE A 23 -9.35 -9.05 1.68
CA ILE A 23 -8.66 -10.10 0.92
C ILE A 23 -9.45 -10.47 -0.34
N MET A 24 -10.77 -10.66 -0.23
CA MET A 24 -11.65 -10.98 -1.37
C MET A 24 -11.62 -9.88 -2.44
N VAL A 25 -11.65 -8.61 -2.02
CA VAL A 25 -11.60 -7.46 -2.93
C VAL A 25 -10.24 -7.39 -3.63
N PHE A 26 -9.13 -7.50 -2.90
CA PHE A 26 -7.79 -7.50 -3.49
C PHE A 26 -7.61 -8.65 -4.48
N PHE A 27 -8.04 -9.85 -4.12
CA PHE A 27 -7.99 -11.01 -5.00
C PHE A 27 -8.84 -10.83 -6.26
N SER A 28 -10.02 -10.21 -6.13
CA SER A 28 -10.90 -9.92 -7.27
C SER A 28 -10.28 -8.88 -8.22
N ILE A 29 -9.63 -7.84 -7.66
CA ILE A 29 -8.90 -6.83 -8.43
C ILE A 29 -7.72 -7.48 -9.17
N GLU A 30 -6.92 -8.28 -8.47
CA GLU A 30 -5.80 -9.02 -9.07
C GLU A 30 -6.29 -9.94 -10.19
N THR A 31 -7.33 -10.73 -9.95
CA THR A 31 -7.89 -11.67 -10.95
C THR A 31 -8.44 -10.92 -12.15
N PHE A 32 -9.14 -9.80 -11.94
CA PHE A 32 -9.68 -8.99 -13.03
C PHE A 32 -8.58 -8.34 -13.89
N LEU A 33 -7.49 -7.90 -13.25
CA LEU A 33 -6.34 -7.30 -13.93
C LEU A 33 -5.44 -8.35 -14.59
N TYR A 34 -5.35 -9.54 -14.03
CA TYR A 34 -4.70 -10.70 -14.65
C TYR A 34 -5.47 -11.19 -15.88
N TRP A 35 -6.82 -11.21 -15.84
CA TRP A 35 -7.68 -11.63 -16.95
C TRP A 35 -7.51 -10.74 -18.19
N ARG A 36 -7.14 -9.47 -18.04
CA ARG A 36 -6.79 -8.57 -19.16
C ARG A 36 -5.41 -8.93 -19.78
N HIS A 37 -5.13 -10.22 -19.97
CA HIS A 37 -3.96 -10.70 -20.69
C HIS A 37 -3.82 -9.97 -22.03
N CYS A 38 -2.64 -9.37 -22.23
CA CYS A 38 -2.04 -9.20 -23.53
C CYS A 38 -2.16 -10.53 -24.28
N HIS A 39 -2.89 -10.54 -25.40
CA HIS A 39 -2.90 -11.65 -26.36
C HIS A 39 -1.70 -11.62 -27.31
N GLU A 40 -0.79 -10.65 -27.12
CA GLU A 40 0.44 -10.46 -27.89
C GLU A 40 1.65 -10.94 -27.08
N GLU A 41 2.56 -11.63 -27.76
CA GLU A 41 3.68 -12.39 -27.19
C GLU A 41 4.75 -11.51 -26.48
N GLU A 42 4.62 -10.18 -26.55
CA GLU A 42 5.55 -9.21 -25.94
C GLU A 42 4.78 -8.07 -25.26
N CYS A 43 4.48 -8.22 -23.97
CA CYS A 43 3.91 -7.15 -23.16
C CYS A 43 5.09 -6.47 -22.43
N GLU A 44 5.45 -5.23 -22.81
CA GLU A 44 6.63 -4.52 -22.24
C GLU A 44 6.53 -4.30 -20.73
N VAL A 45 5.31 -4.16 -20.19
CA VAL A 45 5.04 -3.95 -18.77
C VAL A 45 3.88 -4.83 -18.31
N HIS A 46 4.09 -5.57 -17.22
CA HIS A 46 3.11 -6.48 -16.65
C HIS A 46 2.08 -5.74 -15.78
N ALA A 47 0.81 -6.15 -15.86
CA ALA A 47 -0.29 -5.49 -15.16
C ALA A 47 -0.10 -5.38 -13.64
N PHE A 48 0.56 -6.35 -13.01
CA PHE A 48 0.81 -6.33 -11.56
C PHE A 48 1.70 -5.16 -11.10
N ALA A 49 2.54 -4.62 -11.98
CA ALA A 49 3.37 -3.45 -11.65
C ALA A 49 2.50 -2.21 -11.39
N TYR A 50 1.44 -2.03 -12.16
CA TYR A 50 0.47 -0.96 -11.92
C TYR A 50 -0.38 -1.20 -10.68
N VAL A 51 -0.70 -2.47 -10.37
CA VAL A 51 -1.39 -2.84 -9.13
C VAL A 51 -0.55 -2.49 -7.91
N SER A 52 0.76 -2.74 -7.96
CA SER A 52 1.70 -2.35 -6.90
C SER A 52 1.68 -0.83 -6.69
N LEU A 53 1.77 0.00 -7.74
CA LEU A 53 1.68 1.47 -7.62
C LEU A 53 0.36 1.95 -6.98
N ILE A 54 -0.77 1.31 -7.33
CA ILE A 54 -2.07 1.65 -6.75
C ILE A 54 -2.11 1.24 -5.27
N GLY A 55 -1.59 0.06 -4.95
CA GLY A 55 -1.48 -0.43 -3.58
C GLY A 55 -0.65 0.49 -2.72
N ASP A 56 0.51 0.90 -3.21
CA ASP A 56 1.41 1.80 -2.50
C ASP A 56 0.86 3.22 -2.35
N THR A 57 0.10 3.71 -3.35
CA THR A 57 -0.67 4.97 -3.21
C THR A 57 -1.66 4.92 -2.03
N VAL A 58 -2.41 3.82 -1.91
CA VAL A 58 -3.37 3.64 -0.81
C VAL A 58 -2.67 3.46 0.52
N HIS A 59 -1.53 2.74 0.54
CA HIS A 59 -0.72 2.56 1.73
C HIS A 59 -0.20 3.89 2.28
N ASN A 60 0.47 4.67 1.44
CA ASN A 60 0.99 5.98 1.77
C ASN A 60 -0.10 6.90 2.35
N PHE A 61 -1.27 6.94 1.72
CA PHE A 61 -2.42 7.70 2.24
C PHE A 61 -2.88 7.24 3.64
N ILE A 62 -2.94 5.93 3.89
CA ILE A 62 -3.32 5.39 5.19
C ILE A 62 -2.28 5.75 6.25
N ASP A 63 -1.00 5.68 5.92
CA ASP A 63 0.09 6.06 6.81
C ASP A 63 0.04 7.55 7.18
N GLY A 64 -0.27 8.42 6.22
CA GLY A 64 -0.59 9.83 6.45
C GLY A 64 -1.69 10.04 7.49
N MET A 65 -2.84 9.39 7.27
CA MET A 65 -3.97 9.45 8.20
C MET A 65 -3.60 8.98 9.61
N ILE A 66 -2.78 7.93 9.73
CA ILE A 66 -2.33 7.39 11.02
C ILE A 66 -1.41 8.38 11.72
N ILE A 67 -0.46 8.99 11.01
CA ILE A 67 0.41 10.05 11.56
C ILE A 67 -0.45 11.22 12.05
N ALA A 68 -1.40 11.68 11.25
CA ALA A 68 -2.30 12.77 11.62
C ALA A 68 -3.12 12.43 12.88
N ALA A 69 -3.77 11.26 12.90
CA ALA A 69 -4.58 10.80 14.02
C ALA A 69 -3.77 10.66 15.32
N THR A 70 -2.53 10.19 15.23
CA THR A 70 -1.67 10.03 16.41
C THR A 70 -1.15 11.35 16.96
N PHE A 71 -0.88 12.35 16.12
CA PHE A 71 -0.59 13.72 16.60
C PHE A 71 -1.80 14.38 17.27
N VAL A 72 -3.01 14.10 16.82
CA VAL A 72 -4.24 14.55 17.51
C VAL A 72 -4.37 13.88 18.88
N ALA A 73 -3.99 12.61 19.01
CA ALA A 73 -4.00 11.88 20.28
C ALA A 73 -2.90 12.34 21.25
N GLY A 74 -1.73 12.75 20.75
CA GLY A 74 -0.66 13.36 21.54
C GLY A 74 0.68 13.45 20.80
N PHE A 75 1.48 14.46 21.15
CA PHE A 75 2.76 14.73 20.47
C PHE A 75 3.76 13.57 20.53
N GLU A 76 3.92 12.94 21.71
CA GLU A 76 4.85 11.82 21.88
C GLU A 76 4.44 10.63 21.01
N LEU A 77 3.15 10.30 20.97
CA LEU A 77 2.63 9.21 20.14
C LEU A 77 2.80 9.53 18.65
N GLY A 78 2.42 10.73 18.21
CA GLY A 78 2.61 11.16 16.82
C GLY A 78 4.06 11.12 16.37
N PHE A 79 5.00 11.53 17.22
CA PHE A 79 6.43 11.46 16.93
C PHE A 79 6.92 10.01 16.78
N VAL A 80 6.56 9.12 17.71
CA VAL A 80 6.93 7.69 17.65
C VAL A 80 6.32 7.03 16.42
N THR A 81 5.06 7.31 16.11
CA THR A 81 4.37 6.79 14.92
C THR A 81 5.04 7.28 13.63
N THR A 82 5.41 8.55 13.55
CA THR A 82 6.13 9.10 12.39
C THR A 82 7.46 8.36 12.17
N LEU A 83 8.23 8.14 13.24
CA LEU A 83 9.47 7.37 13.13
C LEU A 83 9.22 5.92 12.70
N ALA A 84 8.20 5.27 13.25
CA ALA A 84 7.84 3.92 12.89
C ALA A 84 7.49 3.80 11.39
N VAL A 85 6.68 4.74 10.87
CA VAL A 85 6.33 4.81 9.44
C VAL A 85 7.57 5.00 8.58
N ILE A 86 8.43 5.97 8.90
CA ILE A 86 9.69 6.18 8.17
C ILE A 86 10.53 4.90 8.11
N PHE A 87 10.58 4.13 9.20
CA PHE A 87 11.37 2.90 9.24
C PHE A 87 10.79 1.76 8.40
N HIS A 88 9.47 1.66 8.24
CA HIS A 88 8.87 0.61 7.40
C HIS A 88 8.72 1.03 5.94
N GLU A 89 8.70 2.34 5.65
CA GLU A 89 8.63 2.87 4.29
C GLU A 89 9.93 2.64 3.51
N ILE A 90 11.09 2.82 4.14
CA ILE A 90 12.38 2.60 3.44
C ILE A 90 12.49 1.17 2.87
N PRO A 91 12.22 0.09 3.63
CA PRO A 91 12.18 -1.26 3.09
C PRO A 91 11.07 -1.49 2.05
N GLN A 92 9.88 -0.90 2.28
CA GLN A 92 8.73 -1.06 1.39
C GLN A 92 9.03 -0.51 0.00
N GLU A 93 9.49 0.73 -0.08
CA GLU A 93 9.83 1.42 -1.32
C GLU A 93 10.96 0.72 -2.09
N ILE A 94 11.93 0.13 -1.38
CA ILE A 94 12.97 -0.71 -1.99
C ILE A 94 12.36 -1.99 -2.60
N GLY A 95 11.38 -2.58 -1.91
CA GLY A 95 10.62 -3.73 -2.38
C GLY A 95 9.80 -3.41 -3.62
N ASP A 96 9.04 -2.31 -3.60
CA ASP A 96 8.20 -1.86 -4.71
C ASP A 96 9.04 -1.50 -5.93
N PHE A 97 10.19 -0.84 -5.74
CA PHE A 97 11.15 -0.64 -6.82
C PHE A 97 11.53 -1.98 -7.48
N GLY A 98 11.81 -3.02 -6.69
CA GLY A 98 12.07 -4.37 -7.18
C GLY A 98 10.91 -4.95 -8.00
N VAL A 99 9.68 -4.80 -7.51
CA VAL A 99 8.45 -5.24 -8.19
C VAL A 99 8.26 -4.52 -9.53
N LEU A 100 8.49 -3.21 -9.58
CA LEU A 100 8.36 -2.42 -10.82
C LEU A 100 9.39 -2.80 -11.87
N ILE A 101 10.65 -3.01 -11.46
CA ILE A 101 11.71 -3.49 -12.36
C ILE A 101 11.34 -4.88 -12.90
N TYR A 102 10.92 -5.80 -12.03
CA TYR A 102 10.48 -7.13 -12.44
C TYR A 102 9.28 -7.08 -13.39
N GLY A 103 8.38 -6.12 -13.16
CA GLY A 103 7.22 -5.86 -13.99
C GLY A 103 7.51 -5.16 -15.32
N GLY A 104 8.76 -4.83 -15.65
CA GLY A 104 9.16 -4.29 -16.96
C GLY A 104 9.43 -2.78 -16.98
N PHE A 105 9.36 -2.08 -15.85
CA PHE A 105 9.74 -0.67 -15.81
C PHE A 105 11.26 -0.51 -15.92
N THR A 106 11.70 0.57 -16.58
CA THR A 106 13.11 0.99 -16.50
C THR A 106 13.41 1.55 -15.11
N ARG A 107 14.68 1.50 -14.68
CA ARG A 107 15.13 2.03 -13.37
C ARG A 107 14.69 3.47 -13.11
N VAL A 108 14.79 4.31 -14.14
CA VAL A 108 14.38 5.72 -14.04
C VAL A 108 12.87 5.82 -13.86
N LYS A 109 12.07 5.06 -14.62
CA LYS A 109 10.61 5.07 -14.47
C LYS A 109 10.21 4.56 -13.08
N ALA A 110 10.74 3.41 -12.66
CA ALA A 110 10.40 2.82 -11.36
C ALA A 110 10.68 3.79 -10.20
N LEU A 111 11.87 4.39 -10.13
CA LEU A 111 12.19 5.41 -9.12
C LEU A 111 11.29 6.65 -9.21
N THR A 112 10.97 7.08 -10.44
CA THR A 112 10.13 8.26 -10.65
C THR A 112 8.71 8.02 -10.14
N TYR A 113 8.12 6.85 -10.42
CA TYR A 113 6.77 6.53 -9.99
C TYR A 113 6.67 6.40 -8.47
N ASN A 114 7.59 5.68 -7.81
CA ASN A 114 7.66 5.62 -6.34
C ASN A 114 7.74 7.02 -5.72
N PHE A 115 8.58 7.89 -6.26
CA PHE A 115 8.69 9.26 -5.76
C PHE A 115 7.42 10.10 -5.99
N ILE A 116 6.69 9.88 -7.09
CA ILE A 116 5.46 10.62 -7.41
C ILE A 116 4.29 10.21 -6.51
N ILE A 117 4.25 8.96 -6.04
CA ILE A 117 3.15 8.46 -5.19
C ILE A 117 3.38 8.74 -3.71
N ALA A 118 4.62 8.82 -3.23
CA ALA A 118 4.94 9.14 -1.83
C ALA A 118 4.22 10.39 -1.23
N PRO A 119 4.01 11.51 -1.97
CA PRO A 119 3.24 12.66 -1.47
C PRO A 119 1.79 12.37 -1.10
N THR A 120 1.24 11.22 -1.48
CA THR A 120 -0.13 10.82 -1.08
C THR A 120 -0.23 10.63 0.44
N ALA A 121 0.87 10.37 1.14
CA ALA A 121 0.94 10.39 2.60
C ALA A 121 0.72 11.78 3.21
N ILE A 122 0.95 12.87 2.46
CA ILE A 122 0.65 14.23 2.93
C ILE A 122 -0.86 14.54 2.79
N LEU A 123 -1.53 13.86 1.86
CA LEU A 123 -2.97 14.04 1.62
C LEU A 123 -3.85 13.28 2.62
N GLY A 124 -3.33 12.21 3.22
CA GLY A 124 -3.97 11.47 4.30
C GLY A 124 -3.85 12.18 5.63
#